data_AF-A0A833G3U6-F1
#
_entry.id   AF-A0A833G3U6-F1
#
_cell.length_a   1.000
_cell.length_b   1.000
_cell.length_c   1.000
_cell.angle_alpha   90.00
_cell.angle_beta   90.00
_cell.angle_gamma   90.00
#
_symmetry.space_group_name_H-M   'P 1'
#
loop_
_entity.id
_entity.type
_entity.pdbx_description
1 polymer ?
#
loop_
_entity_poly.entity_id
_entity_poly.type
_entity_poly.pdbx_seq_one_letter_code
_entity_poly.pdbx_strand_id
1 'polypeptide(L)' 'RTLVDFDRNRTLAEALAAPRLERFIGVIYRPESERLSHYAEASLSAQFDAYVWFDRTSAVTPLPTVEEGGHVPDTFPFGL' A
#
# COMPACT_ATOMS: atom_id res chain seq x y z
N ARG A 1 -10.40 10.75 7.28
CA ARG A 1 -10.17 9.28 7.26
C ARG A 1 -11.51 8.55 7.17
N THR A 2 -11.61 7.53 6.32
CA THR A 2 -12.86 6.76 6.10
C THR A 2 -12.53 5.29 5.95
N LEU A 3 -13.42 4.41 6.42
CA LEU A 3 -13.39 2.97 6.12
C LEU A 3 -14.46 2.66 5.07
N VAL A 4 -14.06 2.02 3.98
CA VAL A 4 -14.95 1.50 2.95
C VAL A 4 -14.91 -0.02 3.04
N ASP A 5 -16.02 -0.62 3.48
CA ASP A 5 -16.23 -2.06 3.55
C ASP A 5 -17.14 -2.45 2.37
N PHE A 6 -16.61 -3.25 1.43
CA PHE A 6 -17.31 -3.60 0.19
C PHE A 6 -18.40 -4.65 0.40
N ASP A 7 -18.33 -5.46 1.45
CA ASP A 7 -19.40 -6.39 1.80
C ASP A 7 -20.65 -5.65 2.29
N ARG A 8 -20.46 -4.48 2.91
CA ARG A 8 -21.56 -3.61 3.38
C ARG A 8 -22.08 -2.65 2.32
N ASN A 9 -21.38 -2.48 1.19
CA ASN A 9 -21.78 -1.55 0.13
C ASN A 9 -21.47 -2.11 -1.27
N ARG A 10 -22.32 -3.04 -1.72
CA ARG A 10 -22.17 -3.73 -3.02
C ARG A 10 -22.23 -2.79 -4.22
N THR A 11 -23.07 -1.75 -4.18
CA THR A 11 -23.14 -0.75 -5.27
C THR A 11 -21.81 -0.01 -5.44
N LEU A 12 -21.16 0.35 -4.33
CA LEU A 12 -19.83 0.96 -4.38
C LEU A 12 -18.76 -0.03 -4.84
N ALA A 13 -18.85 -1.29 -4.41
CA ALA A 13 -17.95 -2.34 -4.87
C ALA A 13 -18.02 -2.49 -6.41
N GLU A 14 -19.22 -2.61 -6.97
CA GLU A 14 -19.43 -2.67 -8.42
C GLU A 14 -18.88 -1.44 -9.15
N ALA A 15 -19.11 -0.23 -8.61
CA ALA A 15 -18.59 1.01 -9.20
C ALA A 15 -17.05 1.08 -9.20
N LEU A 16 -16.39 0.40 -8.26
CA LEU A 16 -14.93 0.35 -8.11
C LEU A 16 -14.30 -0.93 -8.70
N ALA A 17 -15.10 -1.80 -9.31
CA ALA A 17 -14.61 -3.03 -9.94
C ALA A 17 -13.89 -2.78 -11.28
N ALA A 18 -14.15 -1.64 -11.94
CA ALA A 18 -13.47 -1.29 -13.17
C ALA A 18 -11.96 -1.12 -12.93
N PRO A 19 -11.09 -1.75 -13.74
CA PRO A 19 -9.64 -1.62 -13.59
C PRO A 19 -9.18 -0.16 -13.70
N ARG A 20 -8.25 0.23 -12.81
CA ARG A 20 -7.62 1.55 -12.76
C ARG A 20 -6.14 1.37 -12.45
N LEU A 21 -5.34 2.37 -12.82
CA LEU A 21 -3.96 2.40 -12.36
C LEU A 21 -3.92 2.74 -10.87
N GLU A 22 -3.40 1.82 -10.08
CA GLU A 22 -3.17 1.99 -8.65
C GLU A 22 -1.69 2.10 -8.36
N ARG A 23 -1.36 2.99 -7.41
CA ARG A 23 0.01 3.29 -7.01
C ARG A 23 0.39 2.43 -5.80
N PHE A 24 1.35 1.54 -5.97
CA PHE A 24 1.88 0.68 -4.91
C PHE A 24 3.36 0.94 -4.66
N ILE A 25 3.67 1.40 -3.45
CA ILE A 25 5.04 1.54 -2.95
C ILE A 25 5.25 0.55 -1.82
N GLY A 26 6.09 -0.45 -2.07
CA GLY A 26 6.55 -1.39 -1.04
C GLY A 26 7.78 -0.87 -0.31
N VAL A 27 8.79 -1.73 -0.19
CA VAL A 27 10.04 -1.43 0.54
C VAL A 27 10.89 -0.36 -0.15
N ILE A 28 10.94 -0.39 -1.49
CA ILE A 28 11.80 0.48 -2.29
C ILE A 28 10.92 1.48 -3.04
N TYR A 29 11.27 2.76 -2.96
CA TYR A 29 10.69 3.82 -3.78
C TYR A 29 11.70 4.32 -4.81
N ARG A 30 11.32 4.30 -6.10
CA ARG A 30 12.11 4.80 -7.24
C ARG A 30 11.34 5.92 -7.95
N PRO A 31 11.58 7.20 -7.60
CA PRO A 31 10.85 8.32 -8.18
C PRO A 31 11.09 8.50 -9.68
N GLU A 32 12.29 8.19 -10.17
CA GLU A 32 12.68 8.39 -11.58
C GLU A 32 11.90 7.51 -12.55
N SER A 33 11.43 6.35 -12.07
CA SER A 33 10.66 5.38 -12.85
C SER A 33 9.28 5.12 -12.24
N GLU A 34 8.72 6.07 -11.48
CA GLU A 34 7.54 5.82 -10.62
C GLU A 34 6.38 5.15 -11.37
N ARG A 35 5.99 5.69 -12.53
CA ARG A 35 4.86 5.14 -13.31
C ARG A 35 5.10 3.71 -13.80
N LEU A 36 6.35 3.33 -14.05
CA LEU A 36 6.71 1.98 -14.52
C LEU A 36 6.95 1.01 -13.37
N SER A 37 7.48 1.49 -12.24
CA SER A 37 7.89 0.67 -11.10
C SER A 37 6.85 0.56 -10.00
N HIS A 38 5.92 1.51 -9.92
CA HIS A 38 5.00 1.67 -8.79
C HIS A 38 3.54 1.82 -9.18
N TYR A 39 3.20 1.68 -10.47
CA TYR A 39 1.80 1.61 -10.88
C TYR A 39 1.48 0.27 -11.52
N ALA A 40 0.34 -0.31 -11.16
CA ALA A 40 -0.21 -1.50 -11.76
C ALA A 40 -1.71 -1.30 -12.03
N GLU A 41 -2.26 -2.01 -13.01
CA GLU A 41 -3.71 -2.08 -13.16
C GLU A 41 -4.29 -2.92 -12.02
N ALA A 42 -5.28 -2.36 -11.34
CA ALA A 42 -5.96 -3.00 -10.23
C ALA A 42 -7.47 -2.74 -10.30
N SER A 43 -8.23 -3.75 -9.91
CA SER A 43 -9.66 -3.63 -9.61
C SER A 43 -9.80 -3.51 -8.10
N LEU A 44 -10.09 -2.30 -7.61
CA LEU A 44 -10.06 -1.95 -6.18
C LEU A 44 -10.89 -2.92 -5.36
N SER A 45 -12.15 -3.13 -5.71
CA SER A 45 -13.06 -4.01 -4.95
C SER A 45 -12.78 -5.50 -5.11
N ALA A 46 -11.92 -5.90 -6.06
CA ALA A 46 -11.55 -7.30 -6.27
C ALA A 46 -10.21 -7.66 -5.61
N GLN A 47 -9.41 -6.65 -5.24
CA GLN A 47 -8.11 -6.86 -4.61
C GLN A 47 -8.21 -7.05 -3.09
N PHE A 48 -9.12 -6.30 -2.44
CA PHE A 48 -9.30 -6.31 -0.99
C PHE A 48 -10.77 -6.25 -0.61
N ASP A 49 -11.11 -6.72 0.59
CA ASP A 49 -12.46 -6.65 1.14
C ASP A 49 -12.84 -5.23 1.60
N ALA A 50 -11.85 -4.41 1.97
CA ALA A 50 -12.06 -3.06 2.47
C ALA A 50 -10.84 -2.15 2.25
N TYR A 51 -11.08 -0.83 2.19
CA TYR A 51 -10.06 0.21 2.17
C TYR A 51 -10.18 1.16 3.35
N VAL A 52 -9.04 1.60 3.89
CA VAL A 52 -8.96 2.74 4.79
C VAL A 52 -8.37 3.92 4.02
N TRP A 53 -9.16 4.98 3.90
CA TRP A 53 -8.78 6.17 3.13
C TRP A 53 -8.20 7.26 4.04
N PHE A 54 -7.02 7.76 3.67
CA PHE A 54 -6.38 8.95 4.23
C PHE A 54 -6.15 9.95 3.10
N ASP A 55 -6.70 11.15 3.25
CA ASP A 55 -6.53 12.25 2.30
C ASP A 55 -5.12 12.85 2.34
N ARG A 56 -4.47 12.78 3.50
CA ARG A 56 -3.08 13.18 3.71
C ARG A 56 -2.37 12.17 4.58
N THR A 57 -1.12 11.88 4.24
CA THR A 57 -0.22 11.06 5.02
C THR A 57 1.06 11.85 5.31
N SER A 58 1.79 11.42 6.33
CA SER A 58 3.12 11.91 6.66
C SER A 58 4.06 10.73 6.82
N ALA A 59 5.37 10.96 6.67
CA ALA A 59 6.36 9.93 6.95
C ALA A 59 6.23 9.46 8.41
N VAL A 60 6.43 8.16 8.63
CA VAL A 60 6.53 7.60 9.99
C VAL A 60 7.85 8.03 10.60
N THR A 61 7.84 8.30 11.91
CA THR A 61 9.09 8.47 12.68
C THR A 61 9.59 7.09 13.09
N PRO A 62 10.83 6.71 12.73
CA PRO A 62 11.41 5.45 13.21
C PRO A 62 11.40 5.39 14.73
N LEU A 63 11.13 4.21 15.29
CA LEU A 63 11.35 3.98 16.72
C LEU A 63 12.86 4.10 17.02
N PRO A 64 13.25 4.50 18.24
CA PRO A 64 14.65 4.52 18.63
C PRO A 64 15.26 3.14 18.44
N THR A 65 16.25 3.03 17.57
CA THR A 65 17.03 1.80 17.40
C THR A 65 17.96 1.68 18.60
N VAL A 66 17.88 0.57 19.34
CA VAL A 66 18.98 0.18 20.22
C VAL A 66 20.11 -0.25 19.27
N GLU A 67 21.22 0.47 19.26
CA GLU A 67 22.42 0.01 18.56
C GLU A 67 22.95 -1.24 19.26
N GLU A 68 22.37 -2.40 18.97
CA GLU A 68 23.01 -3.67 19.25
C GLU A 68 24.16 -3.81 18.25
N GLY A 69 25.35 -3.42 18.71
CA GLY A 69 26.57 -3.46 17.93
C GLY A 69 26.71 -4.77 17.15
N GLY A 70 26.66 -4.68 15.83
CA GLY A 70 27.00 -5.78 14.92
C GLY A 70 25.83 -6.57 14.32
N HIS A 71 24.57 -6.25 14.60
CA HIS A 71 23.47 -7.01 13.97
C HIS A 71 23.21 -6.55 12.53
N VAL A 72 23.37 -7.47 11.58
CA VAL A 72 22.89 -7.31 10.19
C VAL A 72 21.39 -7.05 10.23
N PRO A 73 20.82 -6.08 9.47
CA PRO A 73 19.40 -5.82 9.46
C PRO A 73 18.64 -7.10 9.13
N ASP A 74 17.69 -7.45 10.00
CA ASP A 74 16.83 -8.60 9.81
C ASP A 74 16.07 -8.38 8.49
N THR A 75 16.36 -9.20 7.49
CA THR A 75 15.94 -8.99 6.10
C THR A 75 14.58 -9.64 5.83
N PHE A 76 13.81 -9.90 6.89
CA PHE A 76 12.56 -10.63 6.83
C PHE A 76 11.34 -9.74 6.52
N PRO A 77 10.38 -10.25 5.71
CA PRO A 77 10.51 -11.35 4.78
C PRO A 77 10.97 -10.77 3.44
N PHE A 78 12.09 -11.20 2.88
CA PHE A 78 12.31 -11.00 1.45
C PHE A 78 11.19 -11.78 0.72
N GLY A 79 10.20 -11.04 0.22
CA GLY A 79 9.09 -11.57 -0.56
C GLY A 79 9.60 -11.93 -1.96
N LEU A 80 9.69 -13.24 -2.22
CA LEU A 80 9.68 -13.78 -3.58
C LEU A 80 8.32 -13.51 -4.23
#